data_AF-A0A7S3U7W6-F1
#
_entry.id   AF-A0A7S3U7W6-F1
#
_cell.length_a   1.000
_cell.length_b   1.000
_cell.length_c   1.000
_cell.angle_alpha   90.00
_cell.angle_beta   90.00
_cell.angle_gamma   90.00
#
_symmetry.space_group_name_H-M   'P 1'
#
loop_
_entity.id
_entity.type
_entity.pdbx_description
1 polymer ?
#
loop_
_entity_poly.entity_id
_entity_poly.type
_entity_poly.pdbx_seq_one_letter_code
_entity_poly.pdbx_strand_id
1 'polypeptide(L)'
;DGRNVTLPYSLAPPRPDRDSKDTYCMTCDFAVSSGTFGQAVQNPNILKMLVDTACEGLSSKFLQGHEEVMKDWKLMQRMPCKGGFPMPMSVKLDMLKNPGKATAPKGAKVQDQDAVTPSELRQMRNEAKEKRDAERKKDEPDDDEEE
;
A
#
# COMPACT_ATOMS: atom_id res chain seq x y z
N ASP A 1 -20.98 -14.75 -21.56
CA ASP A 1 -21.01 -14.90 -20.09
C ASP A 1 -20.15 -13.88 -19.37
N GLY A 2 -20.75 -13.16 -18.41
CA GLY A 2 -20.07 -12.12 -17.62
C GLY A 2 -19.08 -12.64 -16.56
N ARG A 3 -18.89 -13.96 -16.45
CA ARG A 3 -17.99 -14.60 -15.46
C ARG A 3 -16.50 -14.49 -15.79
N ASN A 4 -16.15 -14.06 -17.00
CA ASN A 4 -14.75 -13.96 -17.46
C ASN A 4 -14.19 -12.53 -17.42
N VAL A 5 -14.88 -11.58 -16.77
CA VAL A 5 -14.40 -10.20 -16.65
C VAL A 5 -13.73 -10.05 -15.29
N THR A 6 -12.41 -9.91 -15.29
CA THR A 6 -11.62 -9.56 -14.11
C THR A 6 -11.36 -8.07 -14.09
N LEU A 7 -11.73 -7.41 -12.98
CA LEU A 7 -11.42 -6.00 -12.73
C LEU A 7 -10.03 -5.89 -12.09
N PRO A 8 -9.03 -5.26 -12.73
CA PRO A 8 -7.75 -5.01 -12.10
C PRO A 8 -7.87 -3.85 -11.09
N TYR A 9 -7.48 -4.10 -9.84
CA TYR A 9 -7.45 -3.09 -8.79
C TYR A 9 -6.32 -3.36 -7.79
N SER A 10 -5.91 -2.31 -7.08
CA SER A 10 -5.09 -2.39 -5.88
C SER A 10 -5.90 -1.91 -4.68
N LEU A 11 -5.77 -2.60 -3.56
CA LEU A 11 -6.47 -2.26 -2.31
C LEU A 11 -5.45 -2.20 -1.19
N ALA A 12 -5.35 -1.04 -0.55
CA ALA A 12 -4.48 -0.82 0.61
C ALA A 12 -5.16 -1.32 1.90
N PRO A 13 -4.37 -1.68 2.93
CA PRO A 13 -4.90 -1.97 4.25
C PRO A 13 -5.68 -0.77 4.83
N PRO A 14 -6.74 -1.01 5.62
CA PRO A 14 -7.40 0.05 6.38
C PRO A 14 -6.43 0.76 7.32
N ARG A 15 -6.57 2.08 7.44
CA ARG A 15 -5.75 2.95 8.27
C ARG A 15 -6.63 3.84 9.16
N PRO A 16 -6.23 4.10 10.41
CA PRO A 16 -7.00 4.93 11.33
C PRO A 16 -7.01 6.40 10.88
N ASP A 17 -8.13 7.07 11.09
CA ASP A 17 -8.35 8.48 10.80
C ASP A 17 -9.44 9.04 11.75
N ARG A 18 -9.76 10.33 11.61
CA ARG A 18 -10.84 11.00 12.33
C ARG A 18 -11.80 11.70 11.39
N ASP A 19 -13.09 11.62 11.66
CA ASP A 19 -14.11 12.32 10.88
C ASP A 19 -14.17 13.83 11.21
N SER A 20 -15.12 14.55 10.60
CA SER A 20 -15.29 15.99 10.86
C SER A 20 -15.77 16.32 12.28
N LYS A 21 -16.18 15.33 13.06
CA LYS A 21 -16.62 15.43 14.46
C LYS A 21 -15.59 14.87 15.43
N ASP A 22 -14.36 14.67 14.96
CA ASP A 22 -13.25 14.12 15.75
C ASP A 22 -13.50 12.68 16.26
N THR A 23 -14.44 11.95 15.64
CA THR A 23 -14.70 10.54 15.96
C THR A 23 -13.77 9.65 15.16
N TYR A 24 -13.22 8.62 15.82
CA TYR A 24 -12.36 7.63 15.17
C TYR A 24 -13.10 6.92 14.04
N CYS A 25 -12.44 6.82 12.90
CA CYS A 25 -12.91 6.05 11.76
C CYS A 25 -11.75 5.34 11.07
N MET A 26 -12.08 4.43 10.16
CA MET A 26 -11.11 3.76 9.31
C MET A 26 -11.27 4.29 7.88
N THR A 27 -10.15 4.48 7.19
CA THR A 27 -10.12 4.78 5.76
C THR A 27 -9.25 3.76 5.04
N CYS A 28 -9.48 3.56 3.74
CA CYS A 28 -8.71 2.64 2.91
C CYS A 28 -8.66 3.16 1.49
N ASP A 29 -7.59 2.84 0.77
CA ASP A 29 -7.40 3.27 -0.62
C ASP A 29 -7.70 2.11 -1.58
N PHE A 30 -8.61 2.36 -2.52
CA PHE A 30 -8.95 1.44 -3.61
C PHE A 30 -8.60 2.11 -4.94
N ALA A 31 -7.59 1.59 -5.62
CA ALA A 31 -7.09 2.14 -6.87
C ALA A 31 -7.49 1.26 -8.06
N VAL A 32 -8.02 1.90 -9.10
CA VAL A 32 -8.29 1.32 -10.41
C VAL A 32 -7.61 2.14 -11.50
N SER A 33 -7.61 1.63 -12.74
CA SER A 33 -7.09 2.41 -13.86
C SER A 33 -7.89 3.71 -14.06
N SER A 34 -7.24 4.77 -14.53
CA SER A 34 -7.89 6.06 -14.82
C SER A 34 -9.03 5.92 -15.84
N GLY A 35 -8.89 5.02 -16.82
CA GLY A 35 -9.95 4.71 -17.78
C GLY A 35 -11.17 4.07 -17.11
N THR A 36 -10.96 3.09 -16.24
CA THR A 36 -12.01 2.46 -15.44
C THR A 36 -12.72 3.49 -14.55
N PHE A 37 -11.95 4.33 -13.86
CA PHE A 37 -12.51 5.39 -13.02
C PHE A 37 -13.35 6.37 -13.85
N GLY A 38 -12.86 6.80 -15.01
CA GLY A 38 -13.59 7.68 -15.92
C GLY A 38 -14.94 7.11 -16.36
N GLN A 39 -15.00 5.80 -16.65
CA GLN A 39 -16.25 5.10 -16.96
C GLN A 39 -17.19 5.02 -15.74
N ALA A 40 -16.66 4.76 -14.55
CA ALA A 40 -17.45 4.67 -13.32
C ALA A 40 -18.13 5.99 -12.97
N VAL A 41 -17.45 7.12 -13.16
CA VAL A 41 -18.02 8.46 -12.91
C VAL A 41 -19.22 8.75 -13.81
N GLN A 42 -19.27 8.17 -15.01
CA GLN A 42 -20.35 8.38 -15.98
C GLN A 42 -21.47 7.33 -15.88
N ASN A 43 -21.21 6.18 -15.25
CA ASN A 43 -22.13 5.06 -15.19
C ASN A 43 -22.31 4.56 -13.74
N PRO A 44 -23.47 4.85 -13.10
CA PRO A 44 -23.73 4.46 -11.72
C PRO A 44 -23.62 2.95 -11.44
N ASN A 45 -23.91 2.10 -12.43
CA ASN A 45 -23.81 0.65 -12.27
C ASN A 45 -22.35 0.19 -12.18
N ILE A 46 -21.46 0.82 -12.95
CA ILE A 46 -20.02 0.56 -12.88
C ILE A 46 -19.49 1.06 -11.53
N LEU A 47 -19.89 2.25 -11.09
CA LEU A 47 -19.49 2.77 -9.78
C LEU A 47 -19.94 1.84 -8.64
N LYS A 48 -21.19 1.38 -8.67
CA LYS A 48 -21.69 0.42 -7.67
C LYS A 48 -20.85 -0.86 -7.67
N MET A 49 -20.57 -1.42 -8.84
CA MET A 49 -19.73 -2.61 -8.97
C MET A 49 -18.32 -2.39 -8.40
N LEU A 50 -17.70 -1.21 -8.60
CA LEU A 50 -16.41 -0.88 -8.01
C LEU A 50 -16.47 -0.87 -6.47
N VAL A 51 -17.51 -0.25 -5.90
CA VAL A 51 -17.70 -0.20 -4.44
C VAL A 51 -17.95 -1.59 -3.88
N ASP A 52 -18.83 -2.39 -4.50
CA ASP A 52 -19.09 -3.77 -4.08
C ASP A 52 -17.79 -4.60 -4.10
N THR A 53 -16.99 -4.47 -5.15
CA THR A 53 -15.69 -5.17 -5.28
C THR A 53 -14.70 -4.72 -4.20
N ALA A 54 -14.67 -3.43 -3.86
CA ALA A 54 -13.83 -2.91 -2.79
C ALA A 54 -14.27 -3.46 -1.43
N CYS A 55 -15.58 -3.49 -1.13
CA CYS A 55 -16.14 -4.06 0.10
C CYS A 55 -15.79 -5.55 0.23
N GLU A 56 -15.98 -6.34 -0.82
CA GLU A 56 -15.61 -7.77 -0.83
C GLU A 56 -14.10 -7.97 -0.66
N GLY A 57 -13.29 -7.11 -1.29
CA GLY A 57 -11.85 -7.09 -1.13
C GLY A 57 -11.41 -6.76 0.30
N LEU A 58 -12.08 -5.83 0.98
CA LEU A 58 -11.82 -5.48 2.38
C LEU A 58 -12.18 -6.62 3.31
N SER A 59 -13.39 -7.17 3.16
CA SER A 59 -13.88 -8.29 3.96
C SER A 59 -13.00 -9.54 3.83
N SER A 60 -12.52 -9.84 2.62
CA SER A 60 -11.70 -11.04 2.39
C SER A 60 -10.24 -10.91 2.83
N LYS A 61 -9.67 -9.71 2.85
CA LYS A 61 -8.22 -9.50 3.07
C LYS A 61 -7.87 -8.92 4.43
N PHE A 62 -8.71 -8.09 5.00
CA PHE A 62 -8.33 -7.24 6.14
C PHE A 62 -9.27 -7.33 7.32
N LEU A 63 -10.58 -7.45 7.09
CA LEU A 63 -11.54 -7.60 8.17
C LEU A 63 -11.44 -9.01 8.77
N GLN A 64 -11.62 -9.09 10.08
CA GLN A 64 -11.52 -10.36 10.82
C GLN A 64 -12.79 -10.61 11.63
N GLY A 65 -13.10 -11.88 11.88
CA GLY A 65 -14.30 -12.27 12.62
C GLY A 65 -15.59 -11.95 11.84
N HIS A 66 -16.55 -11.32 12.53
CA HIS A 66 -17.87 -10.95 11.98
C HIS A 66 -17.95 -9.47 11.57
N GLU A 67 -16.81 -8.84 11.29
CA GLU A 67 -16.76 -7.47 10.78
C GLU A 67 -17.19 -7.42 9.31
N GLU A 68 -18.06 -6.46 8.98
CA GLU A 68 -18.56 -6.26 7.62
C GLU A 68 -18.55 -4.78 7.24
N VAL A 69 -18.29 -4.51 5.95
CA VAL A 69 -18.50 -3.17 5.38
C VAL A 69 -19.95 -3.05 4.95
N MET A 70 -20.69 -2.10 5.52
CA MET A 70 -22.05 -1.83 5.08
C MET A 70 -22.06 -1.32 3.62
N LYS A 71 -23.02 -1.81 2.84
CA LYS A 71 -23.10 -1.53 1.39
C LYS A 71 -23.94 -0.30 1.05
N ASP A 72 -24.46 0.40 2.05
CA ASP A 72 -25.07 1.72 1.90
C ASP A 72 -23.96 2.77 1.86
N TRP A 73 -23.77 3.39 0.69
CA TRP A 73 -22.68 4.33 0.49
C TRP A 73 -23.16 5.63 -0.12
N LYS A 74 -22.37 6.68 0.12
CA LYS A 74 -22.56 8.00 -0.46
C LYS A 74 -21.23 8.52 -1.00
N LEU A 75 -21.25 8.97 -2.25
CA LEU A 75 -20.08 9.64 -2.83
C LEU A 75 -19.93 11.05 -2.26
N MET A 76 -18.76 11.34 -1.69
CA MET A 76 -18.45 12.65 -1.13
C MET A 76 -17.92 13.59 -2.21
N GLN A 77 -18.70 14.61 -2.59
CA GLN A 77 -18.35 15.51 -3.69
C GLN A 77 -17.26 16.54 -3.34
N ARG A 78 -17.13 16.90 -2.06
CA ARG A 78 -16.21 17.94 -1.58
C ARG A 78 -15.00 17.37 -0.82
N MET A 79 -14.77 16.06 -0.92
CA MET A 79 -13.67 15.37 -0.26
C MET A 79 -13.04 14.39 -1.25
N PRO A 80 -11.96 14.81 -1.96
CA PRO A 80 -11.35 13.97 -3.00
C PRO A 80 -10.61 12.76 -2.43
N CYS A 81 -10.01 12.89 -1.25
CA CYS A 81 -9.31 11.82 -0.56
C CYS A 81 -9.42 12.05 0.95
N LYS A 82 -9.80 11.02 1.70
CA LYS A 82 -9.86 11.08 3.16
C LYS A 82 -8.43 10.89 3.72
N GLY A 83 -8.05 11.77 4.65
CA GLY A 83 -6.71 11.76 5.26
C GLY A 83 -5.60 12.29 4.36
N GLY A 84 -5.92 13.17 3.40
CA GLY A 84 -4.96 13.95 2.62
C GLY A 84 -4.56 13.31 1.30
N PHE A 85 -3.72 12.28 1.36
CA PHE A 85 -3.21 11.58 0.19
C PHE A 85 -3.39 10.06 0.35
N PRO A 86 -3.61 9.33 -0.76
CA PRO A 86 -3.69 7.88 -0.72
C PRO A 86 -2.35 7.27 -0.32
N MET A 87 -2.40 6.11 0.33
CA MET A 87 -1.23 5.32 0.67
C MET A 87 -0.48 4.90 -0.61
N PRO A 88 0.87 5.01 -0.63
CA PRO A 88 1.66 4.43 -1.72
C PRO A 88 1.42 2.92 -1.81
N MET A 89 0.91 2.47 -2.96
CA MET A 89 0.68 1.05 -3.25
C MET A 89 1.64 0.56 -4.33
N SER A 90 2.21 -0.62 -4.12
CA SER A 90 2.98 -1.31 -5.15
C SER A 90 2.03 -1.95 -6.18
N VAL A 91 2.38 -1.83 -7.46
CA VAL A 91 1.74 -2.56 -8.55
C VAL A 91 2.72 -3.57 -9.11
N LYS A 92 2.23 -4.74 -9.52
CA LYS A 92 3.07 -5.72 -10.19
C LYS A 92 3.50 -5.18 -11.56
N LEU A 93 4.74 -5.47 -11.96
CA LEU A 93 5.36 -4.92 -13.17
C LEU A 93 4.63 -5.36 -14.45
N ASP A 94 4.05 -6.56 -14.44
CA ASP A 94 3.24 -7.15 -15.52
C ASP A 94 1.92 -6.40 -15.76
N MET A 95 1.43 -5.64 -14.78
CA MET A 95 0.22 -4.84 -14.91
C MET A 95 0.47 -3.48 -15.59
N LEU A 96 1.73 -3.10 -15.82
CA LEU A 96 2.08 -1.83 -16.46
C LEU A 96 2.07 -1.96 -17.97
N LYS A 97 1.34 -1.05 -18.65
CA LYS A 97 1.31 -0.99 -20.13
C LYS A 97 2.68 -0.76 -20.77
N ASN A 98 3.66 -0.23 -20.04
CA ASN A 98 5.03 0.02 -20.50
C ASN A 98 6.02 -0.03 -19.31
N PRO A 99 6.49 -1.21 -18.89
CA PRO A 99 7.31 -1.36 -17.68
C PRO A 99 8.65 -0.60 -17.73
N GLY A 100 9.17 -0.31 -18.93
CA GLY A 100 10.43 0.44 -19.14
C GLY A 100 10.31 1.97 -19.23
N LYS A 101 9.10 2.53 -19.14
CA LYS A 101 8.83 3.98 -19.29
C LYS A 101 8.22 4.61 -18.02
N ALA A 102 8.50 4.03 -16.85
CA ALA A 102 8.17 4.66 -15.58
C ALA A 102 9.03 5.93 -15.42
N THR A 103 8.54 7.06 -15.93
CA THR A 103 9.09 8.36 -15.57
C THR A 103 8.83 8.53 -14.09
N ALA A 104 9.90 8.55 -13.28
CA ALA A 104 9.82 8.88 -11.87
C ALA A 104 8.94 10.16 -11.72
N PRO A 105 7.92 10.16 -10.85
CA PRO A 105 7.13 11.35 -10.64
C PRO A 105 8.07 12.46 -10.16
N LYS A 106 8.30 13.46 -11.02
CA LYS A 106 8.98 14.69 -10.63
C LYS A 106 8.05 15.43 -9.67
N GLY A 107 8.26 15.28 -8.36
CA GLY A 107 7.78 16.28 -7.40
C GLY A 107 6.76 15.85 -6.36
N ALA A 108 6.83 14.63 -5.81
CA ALA A 108 6.35 14.42 -4.45
C ALA A 108 7.55 14.19 -3.55
N LYS A 109 8.13 15.28 -3.01
CA LYS A 109 8.98 15.17 -1.83
C LYS A 109 8.06 14.78 -0.68
N VAL A 110 7.88 13.48 -0.47
CA VAL A 110 7.35 13.00 0.80
C VAL A 110 8.39 13.41 1.83
N GLN A 111 8.09 14.45 2.61
CA GLN A 111 8.88 14.81 3.79
C GLN A 111 8.56 13.79 4.90
N ASP A 112 8.85 12.52 4.65
CA ASP A 112 8.80 11.52 5.69
C ASP A 112 10.23 11.32 6.16
N GLN A 113 10.53 11.80 7.37
CA GLN A 113 11.88 11.69 7.95
C GLN A 113 12.27 10.22 8.21
N ASP A 114 11.31 9.30 8.14
CA ASP A 114 11.47 7.85 8.35
C ASP A 114 11.51 7.03 7.04
N ALA A 115 11.40 7.67 5.86
CA ALA A 115 11.47 6.93 4.60
C ALA A 115 12.92 6.62 4.20
N VAL A 116 13.37 5.39 4.50
CA VAL A 116 14.64 4.86 4.02
C VAL A 116 14.57 4.43 2.55
N THR A 117 15.54 4.89 1.77
CA THR A 117 15.73 4.51 0.37
C THR A 117 16.24 3.06 0.23
N PRO A 118 16.01 2.39 -0.91
CA PRO A 118 16.57 1.07 -1.17
C PRO A 118 18.11 0.99 -1.07
N SER A 119 18.80 2.11 -1.30
CA SER A 119 20.25 2.25 -1.09
C SER A 119 20.63 2.24 0.39
N GLU A 120 19.90 2.98 1.24
CA GLU A 120 20.13 3.03 2.68
C GLU A 120 19.83 1.67 3.34
N LEU A 121 18.78 0.98 2.89
CA LEU A 121 18.49 -0.40 3.32
C LEU A 121 19.62 -1.38 2.97
N ARG A 122 20.28 -1.20 1.82
CA ARG A 122 21.47 -2.00 1.45
C ARG A 122 22.68 -1.68 2.34
N GLN A 123 22.88 -0.41 2.69
CA GLN A 123 23.97 -0.01 3.60
C GLN A 123 23.75 -0.55 5.01
N MET A 124 22.56 -0.35 5.60
CA MET A 124 22.22 -0.87 6.92
C MET A 124 22.38 -2.39 7.01
N ARG A 125 22.02 -3.11 5.95
CA ARG A 125 22.22 -4.57 5.88
C ARG A 125 23.71 -4.95 5.88
N ASN A 126 24.55 -4.20 5.18
CA ASN A 126 25.99 -4.48 5.14
C ASN A 126 26.65 -4.14 6.47
N GLU A 127 26.31 -2.99 7.07
CA GLU A 127 26.80 -2.58 8.39
C GLU A 127 26.40 -3.57 9.49
N ALA A 128 25.15 -4.03 9.48
CA ALA A 128 24.68 -5.05 10.42
C ALA A 128 25.43 -6.39 10.25
N LYS A 129 25.81 -6.73 9.02
CA LYS A 129 26.59 -7.94 8.73
C LYS A 129 28.03 -7.81 9.21
N GLU A 130 28.69 -6.68 8.92
CA GLU A 130 30.05 -6.41 9.38
C GLU A 130 30.15 -6.35 10.90
N LYS A 131 29.17 -5.74 11.58
CA LYS A 131 29.13 -5.71 13.04
C LYS A 131 29.00 -7.12 13.63
N ARG A 132 28.14 -7.96 13.04
CA ARG A 132 27.97 -9.36 13.47
C ARG A 132 29.22 -10.20 13.22
N ASP A 133 29.91 -9.97 12.11
CA ASP A 133 31.15 -10.69 11.77
C ASP A 133 32.34 -10.20 12.65
N ALA A 134 32.35 -8.93 13.07
CA ALA A 134 33.35 -8.39 13.99
C ALA A 134 33.15 -8.84 15.45
N GLU A 135 31.90 -8.97 15.91
CA GLU A 135 31.58 -9.55 17.22
C GLU A 135 31.98 -11.03 17.26
N ARG A 136 31.73 -11.78 16.18
CA ARG A 136 32.08 -13.21 16.08
C ARG A 136 33.60 -13.48 16.07
N LYS A 137 34.41 -12.53 15.61
CA LYS A 137 35.89 -12.61 15.67
C LYS A 137 36.48 -12.25 17.03
N LYS A 138 35.71 -11.62 17.92
CA LYS A 138 36.17 -11.30 19.29
C LYS A 138 35.94 -12.46 20.28
N ASP A 139 35.07 -13.40 19.92
CA ASP A 139 34.72 -14.56 20.75
C ASP A 139 35.51 -15.84 20.38
N GLU A 140 36.50 -15.77 19.48
CA GLU A 140 37.49 -16.84 19.31
C GLU A 140 38.63 -16.63 20.34
N PRO A 141 38.75 -17.47 21.39
CA PRO A 141 39.90 -17.42 22.27
C PRO A 141 41.16 -17.85 21.52
N ASP A 142 42.23 -17.04 21.62
CA ASP A 142 43.61 -17.47 21.33
C ASP A 142 43.93 -18.68 22.22
N ASP A 143 43.88 -19.87 21.64
CA ASP A 143 44.45 -21.09 22.20
C ASP A 143 45.81 -21.25 21.51
N ASP A 144 46.80 -20.46 21.95
CA ASP A 144 48.20 -20.67 21.60
C ASP A 144 49.02 -20.81 22.89
N GLU A 145 49.66 -21.98 22.96
CA GLU A 145 50.53 -22.53 23.98
C GLU A 145 51.70 -21.58 24.31
N GLU A 146 52.06 -21.44 25.58
CA GLU A 146 53.47 -21.20 25.94
C GLU A 146 53.90 -22.15 27.07
N GLU A 147 54.85 -23.00 26.71
CA GLU A 147 55.67 -23.91 27.51
C GLU A 147 56.76 -23.14 28.29
#